data_AF-A0A250DKR5-F1
#
_entry.id   AF-A0A250DKR5-F1
#
_cell.length_a   1.000
_cell.length_b   1.000
_cell.length_c   1.000
_cell.angle_alpha   90.00
_cell.angle_beta   90.00
_cell.angle_gamma   90.00
#
_symmetry.space_group_name_H-M   'P 1'
#
loop_
_entity.id
_entity.type
_entity.pdbx_description
1 polymer ?
#
loop_
_entity_poly.entity_id
_entity_poly.type
_entity_poly.pdbx_seq_one_letter_code
_entity_poly.pdbx_strand_id
1 'polypeptide(L)'
;MATARAARLTPAERDHVMTPLRDAVAALRRGVATELEWSHAVSAVNVGDAIETQGVVRGLAGHLRSIDLALQEIGKRARSTGAWAPPALYYEERDLLDLLVDLHGHQIRSLSFGEFSRALDKAVAQTRSAPGGVVVDVGRLQGELLC
;
A
#
# COMPACT_ATOMS: atom_id res chain seq x y z
N MET A 1 -9.97 -18.28 20.48
CA MET A 1 -9.26 -17.59 19.39
C MET A 1 -9.85 -16.21 19.01
N ALA A 2 -10.58 -15.53 19.91
CA ALA A 2 -11.07 -14.16 19.64
C ALA A 2 -10.11 -13.05 20.13
N THR A 3 -9.35 -13.33 21.19
CA THR A 3 -8.44 -12.38 21.85
C THR A 3 -7.26 -11.92 20.99
N ALA A 4 -6.69 -12.82 20.18
CA ALA A 4 -5.57 -12.48 19.29
C ALA A 4 -5.97 -11.50 18.16
N ARG A 5 -7.21 -11.58 17.66
CA ARG A 5 -7.71 -10.69 16.59
C ARG A 5 -8.01 -9.27 17.06
N ALA A 6 -8.24 -9.08 18.36
CA ALA A 6 -8.51 -7.78 18.97
C ALA A 6 -7.23 -7.07 19.44
N ALA A 7 -6.11 -7.77 19.53
CA ALA A 7 -4.83 -7.17 19.87
C ALA A 7 -4.32 -6.31 18.70
N ARG A 8 -3.72 -5.16 19.06
CA ARG A 8 -2.97 -4.34 18.09
C ARG A 8 -1.83 -5.15 17.49
N LEU A 9 -1.50 -4.83 16.24
CA LEU A 9 -0.34 -5.41 15.59
C LEU A 9 0.93 -5.19 16.43
N THR A 10 1.68 -6.25 16.65
CA THR A 10 2.99 -6.24 17.31
C THR A 10 4.01 -5.47 16.47
N PRO A 11 5.13 -5.01 17.04
CA PRO A 11 6.20 -4.38 16.27
C PRO A 11 6.65 -5.21 15.06
N ALA A 12 6.85 -6.52 15.23
CA ALA A 12 7.27 -7.42 14.17
C ALA A 12 6.25 -7.52 13.03
N GLU A 13 4.95 -7.65 13.35
CA GLU A 13 3.90 -7.68 12.33
C GLU A 13 3.80 -6.35 11.58
N ARG A 14 3.93 -5.22 12.28
CA ARG A 14 3.91 -3.89 11.66
C ARG A 14 5.10 -3.73 10.70
N ASP A 15 6.28 -4.17 11.09
CA ASP A 15 7.46 -4.12 10.22
C ASP A 15 7.33 -5.05 9.02
N HIS A 16 6.76 -6.25 9.21
CA HIS A 16 6.48 -7.16 8.10
C HIS A 16 5.53 -6.52 7.07
N VAL A 17 4.47 -5.84 7.53
CA VAL A 17 3.54 -5.11 6.65
C VAL A 17 4.19 -3.91 5.98
N MET A 18 5.01 -3.15 6.70
CA MET A 18 5.59 -1.90 6.19
C MET A 18 6.83 -2.09 5.30
N THR A 19 7.55 -3.20 5.42
CA THR A 19 8.80 -3.44 4.70
C THR A 19 8.62 -3.39 3.17
N PRO A 20 7.65 -4.09 2.56
CA PRO A 20 7.45 -4.03 1.11
C PRO A 20 7.17 -2.60 0.59
N LEU A 21 6.41 -1.80 1.35
CA LEU A 21 6.13 -0.40 0.99
C LEU A 21 7.39 0.47 1.09
N ARG A 22 8.17 0.33 2.17
CA ARG A 22 9.41 1.08 2.37
C ARG A 22 10.43 0.77 1.27
N ASP A 23 10.59 -0.51 0.93
CA ASP A 23 11.50 -0.94 -0.13
C ASP A 23 11.05 -0.44 -1.50
N ALA A 24 9.75 -0.52 -1.78
CA ALA A 24 9.16 0.01 -3.01
C ALA A 24 9.39 1.52 -3.18
N VAL A 25 9.09 2.31 -2.15
CA VAL A 25 9.31 3.76 -2.15
C VAL A 25 10.80 4.07 -2.31
N ALA A 26 11.68 3.33 -1.64
CA ALA A 26 13.12 3.51 -1.81
C ALA A 26 13.59 3.20 -3.24
N ALA A 27 13.05 2.15 -3.88
CA ALA A 27 13.35 1.82 -5.27
C ALA A 27 12.84 2.89 -6.25
N LEU A 28 11.62 3.40 -6.03
CA LEU A 28 11.02 4.48 -6.82
C LEU A 28 11.89 5.74 -6.75
N ARG A 29 12.31 6.14 -5.54
CA ARG A 29 13.17 7.33 -5.32
C ARG A 29 14.55 7.22 -5.97
N ARG A 30 15.07 6.00 -6.07
CA ARG A 30 16.36 5.71 -6.73
C ARG A 30 16.24 5.57 -8.25
N GLY A 31 15.02 5.54 -8.81
CA GLY A 31 14.80 5.31 -10.25
C GLY A 31 15.11 3.88 -10.69
N VAL A 32 14.99 2.90 -9.79
CA VAL A 32 15.26 1.48 -10.06
C VAL A 32 14.06 0.57 -9.80
N ALA A 33 12.89 1.16 -9.48
CA ALA A 33 11.66 0.40 -9.25
C ALA A 33 11.24 -0.36 -10.51
N THR A 34 10.88 -1.63 -10.34
CA THR A 34 10.13 -2.39 -11.33
C THR A 34 8.64 -2.11 -11.18
N GLU A 35 7.84 -2.68 -12.08
CA GLU A 35 6.38 -2.62 -12.01
C GLU A 35 5.84 -3.22 -10.71
N LEU A 36 6.54 -4.22 -10.15
CA LEU A 36 6.18 -4.83 -8.87
C LEU A 36 6.30 -3.84 -7.71
N GLU A 37 7.42 -3.14 -7.56
CA GLU A 37 7.59 -2.14 -6.51
C GLU A 37 6.55 -1.02 -6.64
N TRP A 38 6.27 -0.55 -7.86
CA TRP A 38 5.20 0.42 -8.06
C TRP A 38 3.83 -0.12 -7.61
N SER A 39 3.52 -1.37 -7.94
CA SER A 39 2.26 -2.00 -7.53
C SER A 39 2.13 -2.19 -6.01
N HIS A 40 3.25 -2.38 -5.29
CA HIS A 40 3.25 -2.39 -3.82
C HIS A 40 2.85 -1.02 -3.26
N ALA A 41 3.35 0.08 -3.85
CA ALA A 41 2.96 1.42 -3.43
C ALA A 41 1.47 1.70 -3.70
N VAL A 42 0.97 1.31 -4.88
CA VAL A 42 -0.48 1.40 -5.21
C VAL A 42 -1.32 0.57 -4.26
N SER A 43 -0.89 -0.64 -3.94
CA SER A 43 -1.60 -1.53 -3.02
C SER A 43 -1.69 -0.93 -1.61
N ALA A 44 -0.63 -0.28 -1.13
CA ALA A 44 -0.65 0.40 0.16
C ALA A 44 -1.67 1.56 0.21
N VAL A 45 -1.84 2.31 -0.89
CA VAL A 45 -2.89 3.32 -1.00
C VAL A 45 -4.28 2.69 -0.95
N ASN A 46 -4.51 1.61 -1.70
CA ASN A 46 -5.80 0.90 -1.70
C ASN A 46 -6.16 0.36 -0.32
N VAL A 47 -5.19 -0.20 0.40
CA VAL A 47 -5.37 -0.65 1.79
C VAL A 47 -5.63 0.55 2.70
N GLY A 48 -4.91 1.66 2.51
CA GLY A 48 -5.13 2.90 3.25
C GLY A 48 -6.55 3.46 3.09
N ASP A 49 -7.08 3.47 1.88
CA ASP A 49 -8.47 3.88 1.58
C ASP A 49 -9.49 2.90 2.19
N ALA A 50 -9.19 1.60 2.18
CA ALA A 50 -10.03 0.60 2.83
C ALA A 50 -10.08 0.79 4.36
N ILE A 51 -8.95 1.14 4.99
CA ILE A 51 -8.85 1.48 6.43
C ILE A 51 -9.66 2.75 6.73
N GLU A 52 -9.49 3.79 5.92
CA GLU A 52 -10.24 5.05 6.04
C GLU A 52 -11.76 4.78 5.97
N THR A 53 -12.19 3.95 5.03
CA THR A 53 -13.61 3.61 4.86
C THR A 53 -14.17 2.77 6.01
N GLN A 54 -13.35 1.95 6.67
CA GLN A 54 -13.76 1.25 7.90
C GLN A 54 -13.96 2.22 9.08
N GLY A 55 -13.38 3.42 9.00
CA GLY A 55 -13.53 4.48 9.97
C GLY A 55 -12.66 4.32 11.23
N VAL A 56 -11.67 3.42 11.21
CA VAL A 56 -10.69 3.21 12.30
C VAL A 56 -9.70 4.37 12.38
N VAL A 57 -9.22 4.81 11.22
CA VAL A 57 -8.45 6.05 11.03
C VAL A 57 -9.22 6.90 10.03
N ARG A 58 -9.31 8.22 10.26
CA ARG A 58 -10.10 9.14 9.44
C ARG A 58 -9.32 10.42 9.14
N GLY A 59 -9.72 11.10 8.07
CA GLY A 59 -9.17 12.37 7.63
C GLY A 59 -8.03 12.25 6.62
N LEU A 60 -7.72 11.04 6.14
CA LEU A 60 -6.60 10.81 5.22
C LEU A 60 -7.01 10.79 3.75
N ALA A 61 -8.32 10.75 3.45
CA ALA A 61 -8.85 10.58 2.09
C ALA A 61 -8.28 11.58 1.06
N GLY A 62 -8.11 12.85 1.44
CA GLY A 62 -7.55 13.88 0.55
C GLY A 62 -6.09 13.62 0.19
N HIS A 63 -5.29 13.18 1.18
CA HIS A 63 -3.89 12.82 0.97
C HIS A 63 -3.77 11.54 0.15
N LEU A 64 -4.53 10.50 0.51
CA LEU A 64 -4.54 9.21 -0.19
C LEU A 64 -4.93 9.38 -1.66
N ARG A 65 -5.93 10.20 -1.98
CA ARG A 65 -6.29 10.55 -3.36
C ARG A 65 -5.16 11.26 -4.10
N SER A 66 -4.46 12.18 -3.45
CA SER A 66 -3.36 12.92 -4.08
C SER A 66 -2.19 11.98 -4.41
N ILE A 67 -1.90 11.04 -3.50
CA ILE A 67 -0.88 10.01 -3.68
C ILE A 67 -1.28 9.04 -4.80
N ASP A 68 -2.54 8.57 -4.82
CA ASP A 68 -3.06 7.69 -5.87
C ASP A 68 -2.89 8.31 -7.27
N LEU A 69 -3.30 9.57 -7.43
CA LEU A 69 -3.14 10.30 -8.69
C LEU A 69 -1.66 10.39 -9.13
N ALA A 70 -0.75 10.68 -8.20
CA ALA A 70 0.68 10.71 -8.49
C ALA A 70 1.20 9.33 -8.91
N LEU A 71 0.82 8.26 -8.21
CA LEU A 71 1.20 6.89 -8.57
C LEU A 71 0.65 6.48 -9.95
N GLN A 72 -0.58 6.89 -10.29
CA GLN A 72 -1.15 6.65 -11.61
C GLN A 72 -0.35 7.37 -12.71
N GLU A 73 0.03 8.63 -12.51
CA GLU A 73 0.86 9.37 -13.48
C GLU A 73 2.26 8.78 -13.62
N ILE A 74 2.91 8.40 -12.51
CA ILE A 74 4.17 7.64 -12.53
C ILE A 74 4.00 6.37 -13.36
N GLY A 75 2.94 5.60 -13.11
CA GLY A 75 2.65 4.36 -13.82
C GLY A 75 2.36 4.55 -15.31
N LYS A 76 1.71 5.66 -15.70
CA LYS A 76 1.48 6.03 -17.11
C LYS A 76 2.80 6.35 -17.80
N ARG A 77 3.65 7.19 -17.18
CA ARG A 77 4.96 7.55 -17.74
C ARG A 77 5.86 6.32 -17.86
N ALA A 78 5.86 5.45 -16.85
CA ALA A 78 6.63 4.22 -16.83
C ALA A 78 6.28 3.25 -17.96
N ARG A 79 5.03 3.26 -18.42
CA ARG A 79 4.52 2.35 -19.49
C ARG A 79 4.36 3.03 -20.85
N SER A 80 4.82 4.27 -21.01
CA SER A 80 4.61 5.06 -22.23
C SER A 80 5.18 4.42 -23.50
N THR A 81 6.21 3.56 -23.36
CA THR A 81 6.86 2.84 -24.47
C THR A 81 6.35 1.41 -24.66
N GLY A 82 5.30 1.00 -23.94
CA GLY A 82 4.71 -0.33 -24.00
C GLY A 82 5.36 -1.38 -23.08
N ALA A 83 6.48 -1.03 -22.43
CA ALA A 83 7.10 -1.83 -21.38
C ALA A 83 7.43 -0.94 -20.18
N TRP A 84 7.59 -1.54 -19.00
CA TRP A 84 7.98 -0.80 -17.81
C TRP A 84 9.40 -0.25 -17.94
N ALA A 85 9.53 1.07 -17.87
CA ALA A 85 10.79 1.79 -17.71
C ALA A 85 10.68 2.66 -16.45
N PRO A 86 11.61 2.57 -15.47
CA PRO A 86 11.55 3.39 -14.27
C PRO A 86 11.55 4.89 -14.64
N PRO A 87 10.47 5.64 -14.35
CA PRO A 87 10.39 7.03 -14.74
C PRO A 87 11.19 7.91 -13.77
N ALA A 88 11.65 9.07 -14.25
CA ALA A 88 12.10 10.12 -13.36
C ALA A 88 10.91 10.63 -12.52
N LEU A 89 11.15 10.81 -11.22
CA LEU A 89 10.16 11.38 -10.31
C LEU A 89 10.32 12.89 -10.18
N TYR A 90 9.21 13.60 -10.18
CA TYR A 90 9.16 15.01 -9.81
C TYR A 90 9.34 15.18 -8.30
N TYR A 91 9.68 16.40 -7.88
CA TYR A 91 9.93 16.71 -6.47
C TYR A 91 8.68 16.41 -5.61
N GLU A 92 7.51 16.84 -6.09
CA GLU A 92 6.23 16.66 -5.41
C GLU A 92 5.84 15.19 -5.29
N GLU A 93 6.17 14.38 -6.30
CA GLU A 93 5.93 12.93 -6.26
C GLU A 93 6.79 12.26 -5.19
N ARG A 94 8.03 12.70 -5.00
CA ARG A 94 8.92 12.18 -3.94
C ARG A 94 8.35 12.50 -2.56
N ASP A 95 7.85 13.72 -2.36
CA ASP A 95 7.21 14.14 -1.11
C ASP A 95 5.92 13.34 -0.84
N LEU A 96 5.11 13.08 -1.87
CA LEU A 96 3.90 12.26 -1.75
C LEU A 96 4.22 10.79 -1.41
N LEU A 97 5.30 10.23 -1.96
CA LEU A 97 5.74 8.87 -1.61
C LEU A 97 6.24 8.77 -0.17
N ASP A 98 6.94 9.78 0.34
CA ASP A 98 7.36 9.82 1.75
C ASP A 98 6.12 9.94 2.66
N LEU A 99 5.17 10.82 2.27
CA LEU A 99 3.90 10.95 2.97
C LEU A 99 3.11 9.63 3.01
N LEU A 100 3.13 8.84 1.92
CA LEU A 100 2.49 7.52 1.90
C LEU A 100 3.05 6.59 2.99
N VAL A 101 4.38 6.53 3.12
CA VAL A 101 5.03 5.69 4.15
C VAL A 101 4.60 6.14 5.55
N ASP A 102 4.55 7.44 5.78
CA ASP A 102 4.18 8.01 7.07
C ASP A 102 2.71 7.76 7.42
N LEU A 103 1.80 8.03 6.48
CA LEU A 103 0.37 7.84 6.65
C LEU A 103 0.02 6.37 6.85
N HIS A 104 0.55 5.50 5.99
CA HIS A 104 0.30 4.07 6.12
C HIS A 104 0.90 3.52 7.42
N GLY A 105 2.11 3.97 7.78
CA GLY A 105 2.71 3.65 9.08
C GLY A 105 1.84 4.11 10.26
N HIS A 106 1.24 5.29 10.20
CA HIS A 106 0.30 5.76 11.22
C HIS A 106 -0.96 4.90 11.31
N GLN A 107 -1.53 4.52 10.17
CA GLN A 107 -2.69 3.63 10.13
C GLN A 107 -2.38 2.25 10.75
N ILE A 108 -1.29 1.62 10.33
CA ILE A 108 -0.86 0.30 10.78
C ILE A 108 -0.56 0.25 12.29
N ARG A 109 -0.08 1.34 12.88
CA ARG A 109 0.10 1.43 14.34
C ARG A 109 -1.22 1.44 15.13
N SER A 110 -2.31 1.83 14.50
CA SER A 110 -3.62 2.00 15.15
C SER A 110 -4.51 0.76 15.06
N LEU A 111 -4.17 -0.18 14.16
CA LEU A 111 -5.01 -1.32 13.82
C LEU A 111 -4.72 -2.55 14.68
N SER A 112 -5.78 -3.29 14.97
CA SER A 112 -5.71 -4.70 15.32
C SER A 112 -5.46 -5.58 14.10
N PHE A 113 -4.99 -6.81 14.34
CA PHE A 113 -4.81 -7.78 13.27
C PHE A 113 -6.12 -8.01 12.48
N GLY A 114 -7.26 -8.14 13.20
CA GLY A 114 -8.56 -8.35 12.56
C GLY A 114 -9.03 -7.17 11.69
N GLU A 115 -8.74 -5.94 12.09
CA GLU A 115 -9.07 -4.74 11.28
C GLU A 115 -8.18 -4.64 10.04
N PHE A 116 -6.88 -4.93 10.19
CA PHE A 116 -5.95 -4.97 9.07
C PHE A 116 -6.35 -6.04 8.04
N SER A 117 -6.65 -7.27 8.47
CA SER A 117 -7.09 -8.32 7.54
C SER A 117 -8.35 -7.93 6.78
N ARG A 118 -9.35 -7.33 7.47
CA ARG A 118 -10.57 -6.84 6.79
C ARG A 118 -10.28 -5.74 5.77
N ALA A 119 -9.31 -4.87 6.06
CA ALA A 119 -8.91 -3.82 5.12
C ALA A 119 -8.24 -4.40 3.89
N LEU A 120 -7.35 -5.37 4.09
CA LEU A 120 -6.69 -6.08 3.01
C LEU A 120 -7.70 -6.82 2.12
N ASP A 121 -8.62 -7.58 2.71
CA ASP A 121 -9.65 -8.31 1.98
C ASP A 121 -10.50 -7.36 1.12
N LYS A 122 -10.86 -6.19 1.68
CA LYS A 122 -11.61 -5.16 0.97
C LYS A 122 -10.81 -4.55 -0.18
N ALA A 123 -9.54 -4.22 0.03
CA ALA A 123 -8.66 -3.66 -1.00
C ALA A 123 -8.46 -4.65 -2.17
N VAL A 124 -8.30 -5.94 -1.86
CA VAL A 124 -8.21 -7.01 -2.87
C VAL A 124 -9.52 -7.14 -3.63
N ALA A 125 -10.67 -7.14 -2.95
CA ALA A 125 -11.98 -7.21 -3.61
C ALA A 125 -12.24 -5.99 -4.52
N GLN A 126 -11.85 -4.79 -4.10
CA GLN A 126 -11.95 -3.57 -4.90
C GLN A 126 -11.06 -3.62 -6.14
N THR A 127 -9.80 -4.06 -5.99
CA THR A 127 -8.85 -4.20 -7.10
C THR A 127 -9.34 -5.21 -8.14
N ARG A 128 -9.93 -6.34 -7.71
CA ARG A 128 -10.53 -7.35 -8.59
C ARG A 128 -11.78 -6.88 -9.32
N SER A 129 -12.52 -5.95 -8.73
CA SER A 129 -13.76 -5.42 -9.30
C SER A 129 -13.54 -4.22 -10.24
N ALA A 130 -12.33 -3.65 -10.24
CA ALA A 130 -11.97 -2.53 -11.12
C ALA A 130 -11.53 -3.03 -12.51
N PRO A 131 -12.06 -2.48 -13.61
CA PRO A 131 -11.56 -2.78 -14.96
C PRO A 131 -10.08 -2.37 -15.07
N GLY A 132 -9.18 -3.35 -15.27
CA GLY A 132 -7.73 -3.11 -15.38
C GLY A 132 -6.95 -3.12 -14.06
N GLY A 133 -7.54 -3.56 -12.95
CA GLY A 133 -6.84 -3.66 -11.66
C GLY A 133 -5.77 -4.77 -11.65
N VAL A 134 -4.51 -4.39 -11.42
CA VAL A 134 -3.41 -5.34 -11.19
C VAL A 134 -3.55 -5.91 -9.78
N VAL A 135 -3.87 -7.20 -9.68
CA VAL A 135 -3.92 -7.93 -8.40
C VAL A 135 -2.50 -8.33 -8.01
N VAL A 136 -1.95 -7.70 -6.97
CA VAL A 136 -0.80 -8.28 -6.27
C VAL A 136 -1.34 -9.43 -5.41
N ASP A 137 -0.93 -10.65 -5.74
CA ASP A 137 -1.29 -11.83 -4.96
C ASP A 137 -0.53 -11.83 -3.62
N VAL A 138 -1.19 -11.33 -2.57
CA VAL A 138 -0.70 -11.39 -1.18
C VAL A 138 -1.09 -12.74 -0.54
N GLY A 139 -1.02 -13.83 -1.30
CA GLY A 139 -1.36 -15.19 -0.85
C GLY A 139 -0.46 -15.77 0.25
N ARG A 140 0.49 -14.99 0.80
CA ARG A 140 1.53 -15.51 1.70
C ARG A 140 1.39 -15.13 3.18
N LEU A 141 0.54 -14.15 3.53
CA LEU A 141 0.39 -13.70 4.92
C LEU A 141 -0.39 -14.68 5.82
N GLN A 142 -1.17 -15.61 5.24
CA GLN A 142 -1.92 -16.58 6.04
C GLN A 142 -1.11 -17.82 6.43
N GLY A 143 0.00 -18.12 5.73
CA GLY A 143 0.80 -19.32 5.95
C GLY A 143 1.97 -19.12 6.93
N GLU A 144 2.58 -17.93 6.98
CA GLU A 144 3.82 -17.70 7.73
C GLU A 144 3.60 -17.24 9.19
N LEU A 145 2.36 -16.92 9.59
CA LEU A 145 2.01 -16.55 10.97
C LEU A 145 1.45 -17.73 11.80
N LEU A 146 1.45 -18.94 11.24
CA LEU A 146 1.00 -20.18 11.90
C LEU A 146 2.11 -21.24 12.01
N CYS A 147 3.38 -20.85 11.88
CA CYS A 147 4.54 -21.72 12.12
C CYS A 147 5.48 -21.10 13.15
#